data_AF-A0A957WR28-F1
#
_entry.id   AF-A0A957WR28-F1
#
_cell.length_a   1.000
_cell.length_b   1.000
_cell.length_c   1.000
_cell.angle_alpha   90.00
_cell.angle_beta   90.00
_cell.angle_gamma   90.00
#
_symmetry.space_group_name_H-M   'P 1'
#
loop_
_entity.id
_entity.type
_entity.pdbx_description
1 polymer ?
#
loop_
_entity_poly.entity_id
_entity_poly.type
_entity_poly.pdbx_seq_one_letter_code
_entity_poly.pdbx_strand_id
1 'polypeptide(L)'
;MLRQKYTLVIICGALVVTISMGVRQAFGIFLQPISDDLGTGREVYSLAIALQNIILGLPLMAIIADRFGSRWIVLAGGVLYAVSLLLVPVIEGAAGLYLSLGLMTGLALSSTT
;
A
#
# COMPACT_ATOMS: atom_id res chain seq x y z
N MET A 1 19.64 27.55 7.99
CA MET A 1 19.31 26.90 6.69
C MET A 1 19.10 25.38 6.82
N LEU A 2 19.90 24.65 7.62
CA LEU A 2 19.74 23.20 7.84
C LEU A 2 18.37 22.81 8.45
N ARG A 3 17.84 23.59 9.41
CA ARG A 3 16.58 23.32 10.12
C ARG A 3 15.32 23.27 9.22
N GLN A 4 15.26 24.04 8.14
CA GLN A 4 14.11 24.03 7.20
C GLN A 4 14.04 22.74 6.36
N LYS A 5 15.19 22.15 6.02
CA LYS A 5 15.24 20.92 5.21
C LYS A 5 14.69 19.72 5.99
N TYR A 6 14.95 19.63 7.28
CA TYR A 6 14.42 18.55 8.13
C TYR A 6 12.91 18.65 8.32
N THR A 7 12.36 19.85 8.53
CA THR A 7 10.91 20.04 8.63
C THR A 7 10.19 19.59 7.37
N LEU A 8 10.76 19.87 6.19
CA LEU A 8 10.16 19.48 4.91
C LEU A 8 10.16 17.95 4.71
N VAL A 9 11.25 17.26 5.10
CA VAL A 9 11.33 15.79 5.05
C VAL A 9 10.34 15.15 6.02
N ILE A 10 10.21 15.68 7.24
CA ILE A 10 9.25 15.18 8.24
C ILE A 10 7.81 15.37 7.77
N ILE A 11 7.47 16.53 7.20
CA ILE A 11 6.14 16.79 6.66
C ILE A 11 5.82 15.83 5.50
N CYS A 12 6.76 15.62 4.58
CA CYS A 12 6.56 14.69 3.46
C CYS A 12 6.36 13.25 3.96
N GLY A 13 7.20 12.79 4.90
CA GLY A 13 7.05 11.46 5.50
C GLY A 13 5.72 11.31 6.25
N ALA A 14 5.33 12.32 7.04
CA ALA A 14 4.06 12.35 7.74
C ALA A 14 2.86 12.30 6.78
N LEU A 15 2.92 13.05 5.66
CA LEU A 15 1.87 13.02 4.63
C LEU A 15 1.76 11.63 3.99
N VAL A 16 2.88 11.01 3.61
CA VAL A 16 2.89 9.66 3.03
C VAL A 16 2.29 8.65 4.01
N VAL A 17 2.72 8.66 5.27
CA VAL A 17 2.19 7.76 6.30
C VAL A 17 0.70 8.00 6.54
N THR A 18 0.28 9.27 6.59
CA THR A 18 -1.13 9.65 6.77
C THR A 18 -1.99 9.16 5.62
N ILE A 19 -1.54 9.31 4.37
CA ILE A 19 -2.24 8.80 3.19
C ILE A 19 -2.30 7.27 3.22
N SER A 20 -1.17 6.60 3.46
CA SER A 20 -1.11 5.13 3.53
C SER A 20 -2.04 4.54 4.59
N MET A 21 -2.05 5.12 5.80
CA MET A 21 -2.93 4.67 6.88
C MET A 21 -4.39 5.08 6.66
N GLY A 22 -4.65 6.23 6.05
CA GLY A 22 -5.98 6.70 5.71
C GLY A 22 -6.65 5.83 4.64
N VAL A 23 -5.93 5.48 3.58
CA VAL A 23 -6.43 4.57 2.53
C VAL A 23 -6.69 3.16 3.08
N ARG A 24 -5.88 2.70 4.05
CA ARG A 24 -6.14 1.42 4.74
C ARG A 24 -7.49 1.42 5.47
N GLN A 25 -7.88 2.54 6.07
CA GLN A 25 -9.21 2.69 6.66
C GLN A 25 -10.31 2.76 5.60
N ALA A 26 -10.02 3.41 4.46
CA ALA A 26 -10.96 3.50 3.34
C ALA A 26 -11.30 2.14 2.71
N PHE A 27 -10.38 1.17 2.74
CA PHE A 27 -10.63 -0.19 2.23
C PHE A 27 -11.85 -0.89 2.88
N GLY A 28 -12.21 -0.53 4.12
CA GLY A 28 -13.42 -1.05 4.77
C GLY A 28 -14.71 -0.56 4.11
N ILE A 29 -14.72 0.68 3.62
CA ILE A 29 -15.87 1.30 2.95
C ILE A 29 -16.02 0.75 1.53
N PHE A 30 -14.90 0.53 0.84
CA PHE A 30 -14.88 0.04 -0.54
C PHE A 30 -15.18 -1.46 -0.69
N LEU A 31 -15.25 -2.21 0.41
CA LEU A 31 -15.55 -3.65 0.39
C LEU A 31 -16.90 -3.94 -0.28
N GLN A 32 -17.95 -3.19 0.06
CA GLN A 32 -19.30 -3.41 -0.46
C GLN A 32 -19.42 -3.06 -1.96
N PRO A 33 -19.03 -1.85 -2.43
CA PRO A 33 -19.13 -1.51 -3.84
C PRO A 33 -18.24 -2.39 -4.71
N ILE A 34 -17.01 -2.74 -4.29
CA ILE A 34 -16.14 -3.62 -5.09
C ILE A 34 -16.70 -5.04 -5.16
N SER A 35 -17.33 -5.53 -4.09
CA SER A 35 -17.95 -6.87 -4.12
C SER A 35 -19.19 -6.92 -5.01
N ASP A 36 -19.97 -5.84 -5.02
CA ASP A 36 -21.19 -5.72 -5.82
C ASP A 36 -20.88 -5.51 -7.31
N ASP A 37 -19.87 -4.68 -7.63
CA ASP A 37 -19.50 -4.30 -9.00
C ASP A 37 -18.74 -5.43 -9.74
N LEU A 38 -17.90 -6.17 -9.02
CA LEU A 38 -17.12 -7.26 -9.60
C LEU A 38 -17.89 -8.60 -9.63
N GLY A 39 -19.05 -8.69 -8.97
CA GLY A 39 -19.88 -9.90 -8.86
C GLY A 39 -19.22 -11.10 -8.15
N THR A 40 -17.96 -10.98 -7.75
CA THR A 40 -17.12 -12.05 -7.18
C THR A 40 -17.33 -12.33 -5.69
N GLY A 41 -18.30 -11.70 -5.03
CA GLY A 41 -18.57 -11.90 -3.62
C GLY A 41 -17.50 -11.33 -2.69
N ARG A 42 -17.87 -11.08 -1.43
CA ARG A 42 -17.00 -10.45 -0.40
C ARG A 42 -15.73 -11.26 -0.08
N GLU A 43 -15.73 -12.54 -0.42
CA GLU A 43 -14.64 -13.49 -0.13
C GLU A 43 -13.35 -13.10 -0.84
N VAL A 44 -13.44 -12.72 -2.11
CA VAL A 44 -12.28 -12.29 -2.92
C VAL A 44 -11.63 -11.04 -2.33
N TYR A 45 -12.44 -10.05 -1.95
CA TYR A 45 -11.93 -8.84 -1.34
C TYR A 45 -11.26 -9.12 0.02
N SER A 46 -11.90 -9.94 0.86
CA SER A 46 -11.36 -10.32 2.16
C SER A 46 -10.03 -11.09 2.04
N LEU A 47 -9.91 -11.99 1.06
CA LEU A 47 -8.67 -12.70 0.75
C LEU A 47 -7.55 -11.77 0.29
N ALA A 48 -7.86 -10.74 -0.52
CA ALA A 48 -6.88 -9.73 -0.92
C ALA A 48 -6.33 -8.97 0.29
N ILE A 49 -7.20 -8.56 1.21
CA ILE A 49 -6.81 -7.88 2.45
C ILE A 49 -6.03 -8.82 3.38
N ALA A 50 -6.38 -10.11 3.44
CA ALA A 50 -5.62 -11.09 4.19
C ALA A 50 -4.19 -11.23 3.64
N LEU A 51 -4.04 -11.32 2.32
CA LEU A 51 -2.74 -11.37 1.64
C LEU A 51 -1.91 -10.11 1.92
N GLN A 52 -2.54 -8.93 1.88
CA GLN A 52 -1.89 -7.66 2.22
C GLN A 52 -1.28 -7.68 3.63
N ASN A 53 -2.01 -8.20 4.63
CA ASN A 53 -1.52 -8.28 6.01
C ASN A 53 -0.39 -9.31 6.18
N ILE A 54 -0.43 -10.43 5.45
CA ILE A 54 0.66 -11.41 5.46
C ILE A 54 1.94 -10.75 4.95
N ILE A 55 1.87 -10.05 3.81
CA ILE A 55 3.03 -9.42 3.18
C ILE A 55 3.58 -8.29 4.05
N LEU A 56 2.69 -7.52 4.70
CA LEU A 56 3.09 -6.51 5.67
C LEU A 56 3.86 -7.13 6.85
N GLY A 57 3.41 -8.29 7.35
CA GLY A 57 4.04 -8.99 8.47
C GLY A 57 5.37 -9.66 8.13
N LEU A 58 5.69 -9.81 6.84
CA LEU A 58 6.97 -10.35 6.41
C LEU A 58 8.04 -9.24 6.44
N PRO A 59 9.20 -9.45 7.11
CA PRO A 59 10.27 -8.45 7.22
C PRO A 59 11.09 -8.30 5.93
N LEU A 60 10.51 -8.56 4.75
CA LEU A 60 11.19 -8.54 3.46
C LEU A 60 11.72 -7.15 3.14
N MET A 61 10.89 -6.11 3.29
CA MET A 61 11.30 -4.74 2.98
C MET A 61 12.24 -4.16 4.01
N ALA A 62 12.16 -4.59 5.28
CA ALA A 62 13.11 -4.21 6.31
C ALA A 62 14.53 -4.72 5.99
N ILE A 63 14.67 -6.00 5.61
CA ILE A 63 15.95 -6.59 5.21
C ILE A 63 16.52 -5.89 3.96
N ILE A 64 15.67 -5.53 3.01
CA ILE A 64 16.07 -4.80 1.80
C ILE A 64 16.46 -3.35 2.16
N ALA A 65 15.80 -2.73 3.13
CA ALA A 65 16.08 -1.38 3.66
C ALA A 65 17.45 -1.27 4.30
N ASP A 66 17.87 -2.30 5.03
CA ASP A 66 19.19 -2.37 5.63
C ASP A 66 20.31 -2.43 4.59
N ARG A 67 20.02 -2.97 3.38
CA ARG A 67 21.03 -3.14 2.32
C ARG A 67 21.14 -1.97 1.36
N PHE A 68 20.03 -1.35 0.96
CA PHE A 68 20.00 -0.28 -0.06
C PHE A 68 19.81 1.13 0.52
N GLY A 69 19.59 1.23 1.83
CA GLY A 69 19.35 2.48 2.53
C GLY A 69 17.88 2.90 2.50
N SER A 70 17.33 3.13 3.70
CA SER A 70 15.92 3.47 3.96
C SER A 70 15.35 4.56 3.02
N ARG A 71 16.14 5.59 2.66
CA ARG A 71 15.67 6.71 1.81
C ARG A 71 15.13 6.28 0.44
N TRP A 72 15.76 5.29 -0.20
CA TRP A 72 15.39 4.88 -1.56
C TRP A 72 14.18 3.95 -1.55
N ILE A 73 14.05 3.15 -0.49
CA ILE A 73 12.96 2.17 -0.35
C ILE A 73 11.66 2.84 0.04
N VAL A 74 11.70 3.87 0.89
CA VAL A 74 10.51 4.68 1.17
C VAL A 74 10.02 5.40 -0.09
N LEU A 75 10.93 5.92 -0.92
CA LEU A 75 10.59 6.55 -2.21
C LEU A 75 10.00 5.55 -3.20
N ALA A 76 10.67 4.41 -3.41
CA ALA A 76 10.18 3.35 -4.30
C ALA A 76 8.84 2.79 -3.81
N GLY A 77 8.68 2.62 -2.50
CA GLY A 77 7.45 2.22 -1.83
C GLY A 77 6.29 3.17 -2.05
N GLY A 78 6.52 4.47 -1.87
CA GLY A 78 5.51 5.50 -2.12
C GLY A 78 5.04 5.54 -3.58
N VAL A 79 5.98 5.39 -4.53
CA VAL A 79 5.63 5.30 -5.96
C VAL A 79 4.84 4.02 -6.25
N LEU A 80 5.29 2.88 -5.71
CA LEU A 80 4.59 1.60 -5.85
C LEU A 80 3.18 1.67 -5.27
N TYR A 81 3.00 2.37 -4.15
CA TYR A 81 1.70 2.60 -3.54
C TYR A 81 0.77 3.40 -4.46
N ALA A 82 1.24 4.52 -4.99
CA ALA A 82 0.47 5.34 -5.92
C ALA A 82 0.05 4.57 -7.17
N VAL A 83 0.98 3.80 -7.77
CA VAL A 83 0.69 2.94 -8.93
C VAL A 83 -0.35 1.88 -8.58
N SER A 84 -0.21 1.22 -7.42
CA SER A 84 -1.15 0.18 -7.00
C SER A 84 -2.58 0.71 -6.89
N LEU A 85 -2.77 1.90 -6.33
CA LEU A 85 -4.08 2.53 -6.18
C LEU A 85 -4.68 2.99 -7.51
N LEU A 86 -3.85 3.47 -8.44
CA LEU A 86 -4.30 3.82 -9.79
C LEU A 86 -4.68 2.59 -10.61
N LEU A 87 -4.14 1.41 -10.27
CA LEU A 87 -4.46 0.15 -10.93
C LEU A 87 -5.78 -0.46 -10.45
N VAL A 88 -6.17 -0.25 -9.18
CA VAL A 88 -7.42 -0.79 -8.62
C VAL A 88 -8.67 -0.55 -9.49
N PRO A 89 -8.96 0.67 -10.00
CA PRO A 89 -10.15 0.92 -10.80
C PRO A 89 -10.08 0.36 -12.24
N VAL A 90 -8.89 -0.04 -12.71
CA VAL A 90 -8.69 -0.57 -14.08
C VAL A 90 -8.80 -2.10 -14.11
N ILE A 91 -8.71 -2.74 -12.96
CA ILE A 91 -8.61 -4.19 -12.85
C ILE A 91 -10.00 -4.82 -12.77
N GLU A 92 -10.25 -5.73 -13.69
CA GLU A 92 -11.44 -6.57 -13.71
C GLU A 92 -11.10 -7.98 -13.22
N GLY A 93 -11.86 -8.48 -12.23
CA GLY A 93 -11.74 -9.85 -11.72
C GLY A 93 -10.81 -10.06 -10.51
N ALA A 94 -10.96 -11.22 -9.87
CA ALA A 94 -10.34 -11.55 -8.59
C ALA A 94 -8.80 -11.54 -8.59
N ALA A 95 -8.19 -12.06 -9.67
CA ALA A 95 -6.74 -12.23 -9.73
C ALA A 95 -5.98 -10.89 -9.71
N GLY A 96 -6.47 -9.89 -10.45
CA GLY A 96 -5.83 -8.58 -10.43
C GLY A 96 -6.07 -7.84 -9.11
N LEU A 97 -7.18 -8.13 -8.43
CA LEU A 97 -7.46 -7.57 -7.11
C LEU A 97 -6.45 -8.07 -6.07
N TYR A 98 -6.11 -9.37 -6.12
CA TYR A 98 -5.03 -9.93 -5.30
C TYR A 98 -3.66 -9.33 -5.61
N LEU A 99 -3.39 -9.07 -6.89
CA LEU A 99 -2.11 -8.49 -7.32
C LEU A 99 -1.96 -7.03 -6.85
N SER A 100 -3.01 -6.23 -6.98
CA SER A 100 -3.00 -4.80 -6.62
C SER A 100 -3.18 -4.58 -5.11
N LEU A 101 -4.36 -4.92 -4.56
CA LEU A 101 -4.75 -4.71 -3.17
C LEU A 101 -4.12 -5.70 -2.18
N GLY A 102 -3.65 -6.85 -2.65
CA GLY A 102 -2.91 -7.79 -1.82
C GLY A 102 -1.41 -7.52 -1.90
N LEU A 103 -0.83 -7.88 -3.05
CA LEU A 103 0.62 -7.94 -3.23
C LEU A 103 1.29 -6.56 -3.32
N MET A 104 0.89 -5.73 -4.27
CA MET A 104 1.55 -4.43 -4.51
C MET A 104 1.37 -3.47 -3.34
N THR A 105 0.15 -3.31 -2.83
CA THR A 105 -0.10 -2.47 -1.64
C THR A 105 0.57 -3.03 -0.39
N GLY A 106 0.61 -4.36 -0.21
CA GLY A 106 1.28 -4.98 0.94
C GLY A 106 2.79 -4.72 0.95
N LEU A 107 3.43 -4.87 -0.21
CA LEU A 107 4.86 -4.57 -0.38
C LEU A 107 5.14 -3.07 -0.20
N ALA A 108 4.29 -2.21 -0.78
CA ALA A 108 4.42 -0.77 -0.64
C ALA A 108 4.29 -0.31 0.82
N LEU A 109 3.31 -0.84 1.57
CA LEU A 109 3.12 -0.51 2.98
C LEU A 109 4.29 -1.00 3.85
N SER A 110 4.82 -2.21 3.57
CA SER A 110 6.00 -2.77 4.25
C SER A 110 7.27 -1.95 4.01
N SER A 111 7.37 -1.24 2.89
CA SER A 111 8.50 -0.34 2.61
C SER A 111 8.40 1.04 3.26
N THR A 112 7.20 1.46 3.67
CA THR A 112 6.97 2.78 4.29
C THR A 112 6.81 2.74 5.81
N THR A 113 6.55 1.55 6.38
CA THR A 113 6.30 1.33 7.82
C THR A 113 7.47 0.61 8.44
#